data_AF-A0A9D6M324-F1
#
_entry.id   AF-A0A9D6M324-F1
#
_cell.length_a   1.000
_cell.length_b   1.000
_cell.length_c   1.000
_cell.angle_alpha   90.00
_cell.angle_beta   90.00
_cell.angle_gamma   90.00
#
_symmetry.space_group_name_H-M   'P 1'
#
loop_
_entity.id
_entity.type
_entity.pdbx_description
1 polymer ?
#
loop_
_entity_poly.entity_id
_entity_poly.type
_entity_poly.pdbx_seq_one_letter_code
_entity_poly.pdbx_strand_id
1 'polypeptide(L)'
;MSRITAVLILGHGSPVAKANDTLREIARGVKAKGCFAIVQPAFLQFERPNFAEAVDILAEQGVQKIIVHPYFLYMGSHVTKDLPFEIETAKKKYPNLDVILAPHLGYHEKLVDVAVERIASVLSLEFGVQSKNFKTNLPTPNSQLRTVDQHPIEAESFRLISEQLDESRFDAMELPIVKRLIHTTADFEYADLVRFGNNAIETGIDAISKGADIITDVRMAEVGISRERLSQFGGKVRCFVADADVMQYAKEAGITKTAAGMRKAFECGISSTPNSELRTPNSKIVAVGNAPTALLELIKMIKEEKARPRLVIGVPVGFVDAEESKEELMKLDIPYISIKGKKGGSTVAVAIVNALLMLAEERLCHR
;
A
#
# COMPACT_ATOMS: atom_id res chain seq x y z
N MET A 1 -2.83 33.78 -30.70
CA MET A 1 -1.79 34.31 -29.79
C MET A 1 -1.78 33.43 -28.55
N SER A 2 -0.62 32.90 -28.14
CA SER A 2 -0.51 32.11 -26.91
C SER A 2 -0.80 33.00 -25.69
N ARG A 3 -1.74 32.60 -24.82
CA ARG A 3 -2.03 33.34 -23.59
C ARG A 3 -0.77 33.43 -22.72
N ILE A 4 -0.43 34.62 -22.22
CA ILE A 4 0.70 34.80 -21.30
C ILE A 4 0.36 34.03 -20.02
N THR A 5 1.19 33.03 -19.70
CA THR A 5 0.97 32.12 -18.56
C THR A 5 2.06 32.33 -17.52
N ALA A 6 1.65 32.51 -16.26
CA ALA A 6 2.54 32.57 -15.11
C ALA A 6 2.34 31.35 -14.20
N VAL A 7 3.39 31.00 -13.46
CA VAL A 7 3.32 30.03 -12.36
C VAL A 7 3.41 30.77 -11.05
N LEU A 8 2.47 30.50 -10.15
CA LEU A 8 2.49 30.99 -8.78
C LEU A 8 2.85 29.83 -7.85
N ILE A 9 4.01 29.89 -7.20
CA ILE A 9 4.45 28.87 -6.24
C ILE A 9 4.04 29.31 -4.84
N LEU A 10 3.09 28.60 -4.25
CA LEU A 10 2.44 28.97 -3.00
C LEU A 10 3.00 28.14 -1.83
N GLY A 11 3.59 28.78 -0.82
CA GLY A 11 4.02 28.12 0.42
C GLY A 11 3.25 28.60 1.64
N HIS A 12 3.49 27.99 2.81
CA HIS A 12 2.80 28.38 4.04
C HIS A 12 3.24 29.77 4.50
N GLY A 13 4.53 30.05 4.31
CA GLY A 13 5.21 31.17 4.95
C GLY A 13 5.51 30.87 6.42
N SER A 14 6.54 31.54 6.92
CA SER A 14 7.08 31.36 8.26
C SER A 14 7.34 32.72 8.88
N PRO A 15 7.18 32.88 10.21
CA PRO A 15 7.66 34.06 10.92
C PRO A 15 9.20 34.16 10.88
N VAL A 16 9.92 33.08 10.52
CA VAL A 16 11.37 33.08 10.35
C VAL A 16 11.71 33.45 8.90
N ALA A 17 12.20 34.68 8.68
CA ALA A 17 12.47 35.21 7.33
C ALA A 17 13.34 34.29 6.46
N LYS A 18 14.40 33.70 7.03
CA LYS A 18 15.30 32.79 6.31
C LYS A 18 14.61 31.52 5.78
N ALA A 19 13.55 31.07 6.44
CA ALA A 19 12.79 29.91 5.96
C ALA A 19 12.01 30.23 4.67
N ASN A 20 11.56 31.48 4.51
CA ASN A 20 10.84 31.94 3.33
C ASN A 20 11.75 32.06 2.10
N ASP A 21 13.04 32.31 2.30
CA ASP A 21 14.03 32.40 1.22
C ASP A 21 14.17 31.09 0.44
N THR A 22 13.98 29.95 1.11
CA THR A 22 13.96 28.64 0.45
C THR A 22 12.90 28.58 -0.64
N LEU A 23 11.68 29.07 -0.39
CA LEU A 23 10.61 29.07 -1.40
C LEU A 23 10.95 30.02 -2.56
N ARG A 24 11.55 31.18 -2.25
CA ARG A 24 12.02 32.14 -3.26
C ARG A 24 13.13 31.53 -4.13
N GLU A 25 14.03 30.73 -3.55
CA GLU A 25 15.04 29.97 -4.27
C GLU A 25 14.44 28.92 -5.19
N ILE A 26 13.44 28.17 -4.71
CA ILE A 26 12.71 27.21 -5.55
C ILE A 26 12.04 27.92 -6.73
N ALA A 27 11.34 29.03 -6.50
CA ALA A 27 10.73 29.81 -7.58
C ALA A 27 11.75 30.30 -8.62
N ARG A 28 12.93 30.78 -8.16
CA ARG A 28 14.05 31.14 -9.04
C ARG A 28 14.56 29.93 -9.83
N GLY A 29 14.70 28.77 -9.18
CA GLY A 29 15.12 27.52 -9.82
C GLY A 29 14.15 27.05 -10.90
N VAL A 30 12.85 27.09 -10.64
CA VAL A 30 11.80 26.76 -11.62
C VAL A 30 11.87 27.69 -12.82
N LYS A 31 12.02 29.00 -12.59
CA LYS A 31 12.21 29.98 -13.68
C LYS A 31 13.46 29.69 -14.50
N ALA A 32 14.58 29.36 -13.85
CA ALA A 32 15.85 29.08 -14.50
C ALA A 32 15.84 27.82 -15.37
N LYS A 33 14.93 26.86 -15.14
CA LYS A 33 14.75 25.69 -16.01
C LYS A 33 14.13 26.04 -17.37
N GLY A 34 13.65 27.27 -17.57
CA GLY A 34 13.23 27.80 -18.86
C GLY A 34 11.82 27.38 -19.32
N CYS A 35 11.11 26.56 -18.54
CA CYS A 35 9.76 26.09 -18.88
C CYS A 35 8.67 27.16 -18.68
N PHE A 36 8.91 28.14 -17.83
CA PHE A 36 7.94 29.19 -17.49
C PHE A 36 8.63 30.56 -17.45
N ALA A 37 8.13 31.51 -18.26
CA ALA A 37 8.71 32.85 -18.35
C ALA A 37 8.48 33.69 -17.08
N ILE A 38 7.35 33.48 -16.42
CA ILE A 38 6.94 34.22 -15.22
C ILE A 38 6.68 33.20 -14.10
N VAL A 39 7.43 33.33 -13.01
CA VAL A 39 7.28 32.52 -11.80
C VAL A 39 7.27 33.45 -10.60
N GLN A 40 6.21 33.42 -9.81
CA GLN A 40 5.96 34.30 -8.66
C GLN A 40 5.81 33.48 -7.38
N PRO A 41 6.68 33.63 -6.37
CA PRO A 41 6.43 33.06 -5.05
C PRO A 41 5.31 33.82 -4.34
N ALA A 42 4.49 33.11 -3.57
CA ALA A 42 3.46 33.66 -2.70
C ALA A 42 3.37 32.84 -1.40
N PHE A 43 2.78 33.44 -0.36
CA PHE A 43 2.70 32.83 0.97
C PHE A 43 1.27 32.91 1.53
N LEU A 44 0.81 31.85 2.19
CA LEU A 44 -0.49 31.84 2.84
C LEU A 44 -0.50 32.72 4.10
N GLN A 45 0.60 32.74 4.85
CA GLN A 45 0.70 33.40 6.15
C GLN A 45 2.09 33.98 6.37
N PHE A 46 2.21 34.88 7.34
CA PHE A 46 3.46 35.45 7.89
C PHE A 46 4.38 36.24 6.94
N GLU A 47 4.25 36.07 5.63
CA GLU A 47 5.15 36.63 4.63
C GLU A 47 4.37 37.17 3.43
N ARG A 48 5.03 38.03 2.66
CA ARG A 48 4.48 38.71 1.49
C ARG A 48 5.29 38.38 0.22
N PRO A 49 4.67 38.42 -0.98
CA PRO A 49 3.25 38.69 -1.20
C PRO A 49 2.36 37.51 -0.76
N ASN A 50 1.16 37.83 -0.27
CA ASN A 50 0.13 36.80 -0.10
C ASN A 50 -0.47 36.37 -1.45
N PHE A 51 -1.36 35.39 -1.45
CA PHE A 51 -1.98 34.91 -2.69
C PHE A 51 -2.66 36.02 -3.49
N ALA A 52 -3.49 36.85 -2.85
CA ALA A 52 -4.22 37.92 -3.53
C ALA A 52 -3.28 38.98 -4.11
N GLU A 53 -2.27 39.41 -3.35
CA GLU A 53 -1.26 40.37 -3.80
C GLU A 53 -0.41 39.80 -4.96
N ALA A 54 -0.06 38.51 -4.90
CA ALA A 54 0.67 37.85 -5.97
C ALA A 54 -0.16 37.74 -7.26
N VAL A 55 -1.47 37.51 -7.14
CA VAL A 55 -2.40 37.57 -8.28
C VAL A 55 -2.46 38.99 -8.84
N ASP A 56 -2.56 40.02 -7.99
CA ASP A 56 -2.59 41.42 -8.42
C ASP A 56 -1.33 41.79 -9.23
N ILE A 57 -0.13 41.44 -8.72
CA ILE A 57 1.15 41.64 -9.39
C ILE A 57 1.17 40.97 -10.78
N LEU A 58 0.66 39.74 -10.88
CA LEU A 58 0.64 39.01 -12.14
C LEU A 58 -0.38 39.57 -13.14
N ALA A 59 -1.56 40.00 -12.64
CA ALA A 59 -2.58 40.63 -13.46
C ALA A 59 -2.09 41.96 -14.06
N GLU A 60 -1.37 42.77 -13.27
CA GLU A 60 -0.76 44.03 -13.73
C GLU A 60 0.30 43.82 -14.81
N GLN A 61 0.96 42.64 -14.82
CA GLN A 61 1.90 42.24 -15.88
C GLN A 61 1.21 41.75 -17.17
N GLY A 62 -0.12 41.80 -17.24
CA GLY A 62 -0.89 41.36 -18.41
C GLY A 62 -0.95 39.84 -18.57
N VAL A 63 -0.67 39.09 -17.50
CA VAL A 63 -0.85 37.63 -17.47
C VAL A 63 -2.33 37.31 -17.70
N GLN A 64 -2.59 36.30 -18.53
CA GLN A 64 -3.94 35.85 -18.86
C GLN A 64 -4.27 34.49 -18.22
N LYS A 65 -3.24 33.78 -17.75
CA LYS A 65 -3.39 32.49 -17.06
C LYS A 65 -2.40 32.34 -15.92
N ILE A 66 -2.85 31.93 -14.75
CA ILE A 66 -2.02 31.61 -13.58
C ILE A 66 -2.18 30.13 -13.24
N ILE A 67 -1.06 29.43 -13.17
CA ILE A 67 -0.97 28.07 -12.63
C ILE A 67 -0.50 28.17 -11.19
N VAL A 68 -1.40 27.93 -10.25
CA VAL A 68 -1.09 27.91 -8.81
C VAL A 68 -0.55 26.52 -8.49
N HIS A 69 0.71 26.44 -8.06
CA HIS A 69 1.32 25.22 -7.58
C HIS A 69 1.53 25.29 -6.06
N PRO A 70 0.74 24.55 -5.27
CA PRO A 70 0.91 24.48 -3.82
C PRO A 70 2.19 23.72 -3.45
N TYR A 71 3.18 24.40 -2.88
CA TYR A 71 4.48 23.83 -2.51
C TYR A 71 4.43 23.24 -1.09
N PHE A 72 3.65 22.18 -0.93
CA PHE A 72 3.41 21.48 0.34
C PHE A 72 3.55 19.98 0.16
N LEU A 73 4.14 19.28 1.15
CA LEU A 73 4.20 17.82 1.16
C LEU A 73 2.86 17.17 1.53
N TYR A 74 2.00 17.90 2.24
CA TYR A 74 0.66 17.48 2.61
C TYR A 74 -0.29 18.68 2.63
N MET A 75 -1.56 18.47 2.29
CA MET A 75 -2.60 19.51 2.33
C MET A 75 -3.35 19.49 3.65
N GLY A 76 -3.05 20.44 4.54
CA GLY A 76 -3.82 20.65 5.76
C GLY A 76 -5.26 21.08 5.47
N SER A 77 -6.18 20.77 6.39
CA SER A 77 -7.63 21.05 6.27
C SER A 77 -7.98 22.52 5.99
N HIS A 78 -7.16 23.46 6.47
CA HIS A 78 -7.31 24.90 6.21
C HIS A 78 -6.99 25.24 4.76
N VAL A 79 -5.90 24.72 4.19
CA VAL A 79 -5.50 25.01 2.80
C VAL A 79 -6.50 24.47 1.80
N THR A 80 -7.04 23.27 2.06
CA THR A 80 -8.03 22.62 1.19
C THR A 80 -9.34 23.41 1.07
N LYS A 81 -9.70 24.20 2.09
CA LYS A 81 -10.92 25.02 2.10
C LYS A 81 -10.67 26.46 1.66
N ASP A 82 -9.56 27.05 2.09
CA ASP A 82 -9.29 28.47 1.92
C ASP A 82 -8.80 28.80 0.50
N LEU A 83 -7.95 27.93 -0.09
CA LEU A 83 -7.37 28.21 -1.41
C LEU A 83 -8.42 28.23 -2.55
N PRO A 84 -9.41 27.33 -2.61
CA PRO A 84 -10.51 27.46 -3.58
C PRO A 84 -11.25 28.79 -3.45
N PHE A 85 -11.52 29.24 -2.22
CA PHE A 85 -12.18 30.53 -1.98
C PHE A 85 -11.35 31.73 -2.46
N GLU A 86 -10.04 31.71 -2.22
CA GLU A 86 -9.14 32.76 -2.72
C GLU A 86 -9.07 32.78 -4.26
N ILE A 87 -9.06 31.61 -4.90
CA ILE A 87 -9.10 31.47 -6.36
C ILE A 87 -10.42 32.04 -6.92
N GLU A 88 -11.56 31.76 -6.30
CA GLU A 88 -12.84 32.32 -6.72
C GLU A 88 -12.88 33.85 -6.58
N THR A 89 -12.35 34.38 -5.48
CA THR A 89 -12.22 35.82 -5.26
C THR A 89 -11.34 36.48 -6.33
N ALA A 90 -10.20 35.88 -6.67
CA ALA A 90 -9.32 36.33 -7.74
C ALA A 90 -10.01 36.36 -9.11
N LYS A 91 -10.77 35.31 -9.45
CA LYS A 91 -11.54 35.23 -10.70
C LYS A 91 -12.63 36.29 -10.79
N LYS A 92 -13.30 36.62 -9.68
CA LYS A 92 -14.28 37.71 -9.62
C LYS A 92 -13.63 39.08 -9.84
N LYS A 93 -12.44 39.30 -9.25
CA LYS A 93 -11.69 40.57 -9.39
C LYS A 93 -11.11 40.74 -10.80
N TYR A 94 -10.63 39.67 -11.42
CA TYR A 94 -10.05 39.67 -12.76
C TYR A 94 -10.77 38.66 -13.68
N PRO A 95 -11.92 39.02 -14.28
CA PRO A 95 -12.75 38.09 -15.07
C PRO A 95 -12.05 37.48 -16.30
N ASN A 96 -11.03 38.17 -16.82
CA ASN A 96 -10.24 37.74 -17.98
C ASN A 96 -9.01 36.89 -17.60
N LEU A 97 -8.79 36.64 -16.31
CA LEU A 97 -7.66 35.89 -15.77
C LEU A 97 -8.08 34.46 -15.44
N ASP A 98 -7.52 33.49 -16.16
CA ASP A 98 -7.74 32.07 -15.88
C ASP A 98 -6.81 31.59 -14.77
N VAL A 99 -7.35 31.33 -13.58
CA VAL A 99 -6.58 30.80 -12.43
C VAL A 99 -6.89 29.31 -12.27
N ILE A 100 -5.86 28.46 -12.43
CA ILE A 100 -5.96 27.01 -12.30
C ILE A 100 -5.05 26.49 -11.20
N LEU A 101 -5.55 25.51 -10.44
CA LEU A 101 -4.81 24.85 -9.39
C LEU A 101 -4.14 23.59 -9.93
N ALA A 102 -2.81 23.52 -9.81
CA ALA A 102 -2.03 22.30 -10.06
C ALA A 102 -2.04 21.40 -8.81
N PRO A 103 -1.67 20.12 -8.95
CA PRO A 103 -1.38 19.28 -7.79
C PRO A 103 -0.36 19.95 -6.86
N HIS A 104 -0.52 19.73 -5.55
CA HIS A 104 0.49 20.13 -4.57
C HIS A 104 1.77 19.31 -4.74
N LEU A 105 2.90 19.78 -4.20
CA LEU A 105 4.20 19.11 -4.32
C LEU A 105 4.13 17.63 -3.92
N GLY A 106 3.50 17.33 -2.79
CA GLY A 106 3.20 15.97 -2.35
C GLY A 106 4.44 15.07 -2.28
N TYR A 107 4.21 13.76 -2.36
CA TYR A 107 5.27 12.79 -2.58
C TYR A 107 5.68 12.76 -4.05
N HIS A 108 6.99 12.69 -4.31
CA HIS A 108 7.55 12.47 -5.63
C HIS A 108 8.89 11.74 -5.51
N GLU A 109 9.19 10.80 -6.42
CA GLU A 109 10.44 9.98 -6.39
C GLU A 109 11.72 10.83 -6.27
N LYS A 110 11.81 11.94 -7.01
CA LYS A 110 12.92 12.91 -6.91
C LYS A 110 13.14 13.53 -5.53
N LEU A 111 12.12 13.59 -4.67
CA LEU A 111 12.31 14.03 -3.27
C LEU A 111 13.02 12.95 -2.45
N VAL A 112 12.84 11.67 -2.79
CA VAL A 112 13.61 10.56 -2.21
C VAL A 112 15.07 10.70 -2.61
N ASP A 113 15.37 10.97 -3.88
CA ASP A 113 16.74 11.20 -4.35
C ASP A 113 17.41 12.35 -3.58
N VAL A 114 16.71 13.48 -3.44
CA VAL A 114 17.20 14.61 -2.65
C VAL A 114 17.40 14.22 -1.18
N ALA A 115 16.50 13.45 -0.58
CA ALA A 115 16.65 12.99 0.80
C ALA A 115 17.87 12.07 0.96
N VAL A 116 18.05 11.11 0.06
CA VAL A 116 19.21 10.21 0.01
C VAL A 116 20.50 11.01 -0.14
N GLU A 117 20.55 11.97 -1.06
CA GLU A 117 21.72 12.85 -1.25
C GLU A 117 22.05 13.63 0.03
N ARG A 118 21.04 14.16 0.73
CA ARG A 118 21.24 14.90 1.99
C ARG A 118 21.74 13.98 3.10
N ILE A 119 21.20 12.78 3.25
CA ILE A 119 21.66 11.79 4.23
C ILE A 119 23.09 11.36 3.92
N ALA A 120 23.36 11.00 2.67
CA ALA A 120 24.69 10.58 2.22
C ALA A 120 25.74 11.69 2.39
N SER A 121 25.34 12.97 2.33
CA SER A 121 26.23 14.10 2.58
C SER A 121 26.79 14.12 4.00
N VAL A 122 26.04 13.63 5.00
CA VAL A 122 26.51 13.47 6.38
C VAL A 122 27.43 12.26 6.52
N LEU A 123 27.06 11.13 5.90
CA LEU A 123 27.88 9.91 5.92
C LEU A 123 29.25 10.10 5.24
N SER A 124 29.32 10.96 4.22
CA SER A 124 30.58 11.32 3.56
C SER A 124 31.50 12.14 4.47
N LEU A 125 30.92 12.95 5.37
CA LEU A 125 31.67 13.77 6.34
C LEU A 125 32.18 12.93 7.53
N GLU A 126 31.44 11.90 7.96
CA GLU A 126 31.84 11.01 9.05
C GLU A 126 32.84 9.92 8.64
N PHE A 127 32.82 9.46 7.38
CA PHE A 127 33.63 8.30 6.94
C PHE A 127 34.62 8.58 5.79
N GLY A 128 34.80 9.84 5.37
CA GLY A 128 35.81 10.22 4.36
C GLY A 128 35.57 9.63 2.95
N VAL A 129 34.34 9.17 2.66
CA VAL A 129 33.99 8.62 1.36
C VAL A 129 33.72 9.75 0.38
N GLN A 130 34.50 9.84 -0.72
CA GLN A 130 34.26 10.85 -1.74
C GLN A 130 32.88 10.67 -2.39
N SER A 131 32.09 11.74 -2.39
CA SER A 131 30.73 11.86 -2.95
C SER A 131 30.57 11.32 -4.39
N LYS A 132 31.64 11.22 -5.18
CA LYS A 132 31.60 10.68 -6.55
C LYS A 132 31.51 9.15 -6.64
N ASN A 133 31.73 8.42 -5.54
CA ASN A 133 31.73 6.95 -5.51
C ASN A 133 30.49 6.33 -4.85
N PHE A 134 29.48 7.10 -4.50
CA PHE A 134 28.10 6.57 -4.42
C PHE A 134 27.57 6.32 -5.83
N LYS A 135 28.25 5.45 -6.60
CA LYS A 135 27.54 4.60 -7.55
C LYS A 135 26.75 3.64 -6.69
N THR A 136 25.56 4.07 -6.33
CA THR A 136 24.56 3.21 -5.76
C THR A 136 24.31 2.11 -6.78
N ASN A 137 24.98 0.96 -6.59
CA ASN A 137 24.35 -0.33 -6.87
C ASN A 137 23.23 -0.55 -5.82
N LEU A 138 22.42 0.50 -5.53
CA LEU A 138 21.07 0.25 -5.11
C LEU A 138 20.39 -0.31 -6.36
N PRO A 139 19.61 -1.39 -6.24
CA PRO A 139 18.80 -1.85 -7.35
C PRO A 139 18.03 -0.64 -7.89
N THR A 140 18.18 -0.35 -9.18
CA THR A 140 17.26 0.56 -9.88
C THR A 140 15.85 0.13 -9.49
N PRO A 141 15.04 0.96 -8.81
CA PRO A 141 13.67 0.61 -8.49
C PRO A 141 12.86 0.75 -9.78
N ASN A 142 13.02 -0.22 -10.69
CA ASN A 142 12.10 -0.41 -11.79
C ASN A 142 10.94 -1.26 -11.28
N SER A 143 10.11 -0.65 -10.43
CA SER A 143 8.66 -0.83 -10.37
C SER A 143 8.16 -0.09 -9.13
N GLN A 144 7.68 1.14 -9.35
CA GLN A 144 6.52 1.71 -8.65
C GLN A 144 6.41 1.35 -7.15
N LEU A 145 7.24 1.92 -6.27
CA LEU A 145 6.79 2.13 -4.89
C LEU A 145 5.68 3.17 -4.94
N ARG A 146 4.48 2.70 -5.29
CA ARG A 146 3.24 3.43 -5.06
C ARG A 146 3.13 3.58 -3.56
N THR A 147 3.52 4.73 -3.04
CA THR A 147 2.70 5.32 -1.98
C THR A 147 1.30 5.31 -2.57
N VAL A 148 0.44 4.44 -2.05
CA VAL A 148 -0.95 4.43 -2.45
C VAL A 148 -1.50 5.76 -1.97
N ASP A 149 -1.39 6.80 -2.80
CA ASP A 149 -2.45 7.77 -2.89
C ASP A 149 -3.68 6.89 -3.08
N GLN A 150 -4.44 6.67 -1.99
CA GLN A 150 -5.73 5.99 -2.11
C GLN A 150 -6.45 6.74 -3.21
N HIS A 151 -6.70 6.05 -4.32
CA HIS A 151 -7.35 6.66 -5.45
C HIS A 151 -8.62 7.33 -4.91
N PRO A 152 -9.02 8.54 -5.36
CA PRO A 152 -10.17 9.23 -4.78
C PRO A 152 -11.43 8.35 -4.64
N ILE A 153 -11.57 7.37 -5.54
CA ILE A 153 -12.62 6.34 -5.51
C ILE A 153 -12.46 5.34 -4.35
N GLU A 154 -11.25 4.86 -4.06
CA GLU A 154 -10.99 3.95 -2.94
C GLU A 154 -11.24 4.65 -1.60
N ALA A 155 -10.73 5.87 -1.44
CA ALA A 155 -10.97 6.68 -0.25
C ALA A 155 -12.47 6.94 -0.04
N GLU A 156 -13.18 7.32 -1.11
CA GLU A 156 -14.63 7.51 -1.07
C GLU A 156 -15.38 6.20 -0.78
N SER A 157 -14.93 5.06 -1.33
CA SER A 157 -15.51 3.75 -1.03
C SER A 157 -15.37 3.40 0.44
N PHE A 158 -14.20 3.62 1.04
CA PHE A 158 -14.00 3.39 2.47
C PHE A 158 -14.81 4.35 3.33
N ARG A 159 -14.99 5.60 2.91
CA ARG A 159 -15.88 6.56 3.58
C ARG A 159 -17.33 6.04 3.62
N LEU A 160 -17.86 5.60 2.47
CA LEU A 160 -19.22 5.03 2.37
C LEU A 160 -19.39 3.74 3.18
N ILE A 161 -18.36 2.88 3.22
CA ILE A 161 -18.37 1.69 4.08
C ILE A 161 -18.44 2.10 5.56
N SER A 162 -17.67 3.11 5.96
CA SER A 162 -17.61 3.60 7.34
C SER A 162 -18.94 4.21 7.81
N GLU A 163 -19.76 4.76 6.90
CA GLU A 163 -21.09 5.29 7.24
C GLU A 163 -22.12 4.20 7.56
N GLN A 164 -21.92 2.99 7.04
CA GLN A 164 -22.89 1.88 7.17
C GLN A 164 -22.40 0.79 8.14
N LEU A 165 -21.09 0.67 8.34
CA LEU A 165 -20.48 -0.29 9.23
C LEU A 165 -20.46 0.24 10.67
N ASP A 166 -20.98 -0.54 11.61
CA ASP A 166 -20.75 -0.28 13.04
C ASP A 166 -19.30 -0.66 13.41
N GLU A 167 -18.40 0.33 13.33
CA GLU A 167 -16.97 0.16 13.57
C GLU A 167 -16.63 -0.16 15.04
N SER A 168 -17.54 0.15 15.98
CA SER A 168 -17.31 -0.08 17.41
C SER A 168 -17.17 -1.55 17.78
N ARG A 169 -17.56 -2.45 16.86
CA ARG A 169 -17.48 -3.91 17.00
C ARG A 169 -16.08 -4.48 16.77
N PHE A 170 -15.15 -3.70 16.22
CA PHE A 170 -13.84 -4.16 15.78
C PHE A 170 -12.73 -3.36 16.42
N ASP A 171 -11.62 -4.01 16.74
CA ASP A 171 -10.43 -3.30 17.20
C ASP A 171 -9.66 -2.61 16.05
N ALA A 172 -8.62 -1.86 16.39
CA ALA A 172 -7.82 -1.10 15.43
C ALA A 172 -7.10 -1.98 14.39
N MET A 173 -6.88 -3.27 14.68
CA MET A 173 -6.19 -4.22 13.81
C MET A 173 -7.18 -5.02 12.94
N GLU A 174 -8.37 -5.31 13.47
CA GLU A 174 -9.45 -5.99 12.78
C GLU A 174 -10.15 -5.09 11.75
N LEU A 175 -10.44 -3.84 12.12
CA LEU A 175 -11.24 -2.92 11.32
C LEU A 175 -10.69 -2.71 9.89
N PRO A 176 -9.37 -2.53 9.66
CA PRO A 176 -8.82 -2.39 8.31
C PRO A 176 -9.04 -3.64 7.44
N ILE A 177 -8.99 -4.83 8.04
CA ILE A 177 -9.23 -6.11 7.33
C ILE A 177 -10.72 -6.22 6.98
N VAL A 178 -11.61 -5.92 7.92
CA VAL A 178 -13.07 -5.95 7.71
C VAL A 178 -13.48 -4.99 6.60
N LYS A 179 -13.02 -3.73 6.65
CA LYS A 179 -13.30 -2.75 5.60
C LYS A 179 -12.78 -3.22 4.25
N ARG A 180 -11.57 -3.81 4.20
CA ARG A 180 -10.99 -4.31 2.95
C ARG A 180 -11.80 -5.49 2.38
N LEU A 181 -12.33 -6.36 3.23
CA LEU A 181 -13.24 -7.44 2.83
C LEU A 181 -14.50 -6.86 2.18
N ILE A 182 -15.21 -5.96 2.87
CA ILE A 182 -16.43 -5.33 2.35
C ILE A 182 -16.15 -4.57 1.05
N HIS A 183 -15.05 -3.82 0.98
CA HIS A 183 -14.66 -3.11 -0.23
C HIS A 183 -14.46 -4.04 -1.43
N THR A 184 -13.83 -5.19 -1.20
CA THR A 184 -13.51 -6.17 -2.25
C THR A 184 -14.76 -6.93 -2.73
N THR A 185 -15.71 -7.17 -1.83
CA THR A 185 -16.88 -8.01 -2.11
C THR A 185 -18.17 -7.23 -2.31
N ALA A 186 -18.18 -5.93 -1.99
CA ALA A 186 -19.36 -5.09 -1.87
C ALA A 186 -20.45 -5.69 -0.95
N ASP A 187 -20.04 -6.41 0.10
CA ASP A 187 -20.93 -7.23 0.92
C ASP A 187 -20.62 -7.03 2.41
N PHE A 188 -21.53 -6.33 3.10
CA PHE A 188 -21.42 -6.02 4.53
C PHE A 188 -21.55 -7.25 5.43
N GLU A 189 -22.13 -8.35 4.95
CA GLU A 189 -22.29 -9.57 5.74
C GLU A 189 -20.93 -10.16 6.16
N TYR A 190 -19.85 -9.85 5.44
CA TYR A 190 -18.50 -10.25 5.84
C TYR A 190 -18.08 -9.72 7.21
N ALA A 191 -18.63 -8.59 7.68
CA ALA A 191 -18.42 -8.09 9.04
C ALA A 191 -18.96 -9.06 10.10
N ASP A 192 -20.04 -9.77 9.80
CA ASP A 192 -20.67 -10.73 10.70
C ASP A 192 -20.09 -12.14 10.58
N LEU A 193 -19.49 -12.46 9.43
CA LEU A 193 -18.99 -13.79 9.11
C LEU A 193 -17.50 -13.98 9.40
N VAL A 194 -16.69 -12.91 9.38
CA VAL A 194 -15.24 -13.03 9.62
C VAL A 194 -14.93 -13.48 11.05
N ARG A 195 -13.99 -14.39 11.20
CA ARG A 195 -13.52 -14.91 12.48
C ARG A 195 -12.00 -14.83 12.53
N PHE A 196 -11.50 -14.15 13.57
CA PHE A 196 -10.09 -14.09 13.91
C PHE A 196 -9.86 -14.99 15.13
N GLY A 197 -8.95 -15.95 15.01
CA GLY A 197 -8.66 -16.91 16.08
C GLY A 197 -7.19 -16.89 16.49
N ASN A 198 -6.93 -17.12 17.78
CA ASN A 198 -5.59 -17.35 18.35
C ASN A 198 -4.57 -16.26 17.95
N ASN A 199 -4.91 -14.98 18.16
CA ASN A 199 -4.06 -13.80 17.84
C ASN A 199 -3.56 -13.77 16.39
N ALA A 200 -4.43 -14.15 15.45
CA ALA A 200 -4.12 -14.29 14.03
C ALA A 200 -3.49 -13.05 13.39
N ILE A 201 -4.02 -11.86 13.66
CA ILE A 201 -3.57 -10.62 13.00
C ILE A 201 -2.15 -10.28 13.45
N GLU A 202 -1.91 -10.24 14.76
CA GLU A 202 -0.58 -9.96 15.32
C GLU A 202 0.45 -11.00 14.88
N THR A 203 0.08 -12.29 14.91
CA THR A 203 0.97 -13.37 14.50
C THR A 203 1.28 -13.32 13.00
N GLY A 204 0.28 -12.97 12.19
CA GLY A 204 0.44 -12.74 10.75
C GLY A 204 1.42 -11.61 10.46
N ILE A 205 1.27 -10.48 11.14
CA ILE A 205 2.16 -9.33 11.01
C ILE A 205 3.59 -9.66 11.46
N ASP A 206 3.75 -10.37 12.60
CA ASP A 206 5.07 -10.83 13.07
C ASP A 206 5.73 -11.78 12.05
N ALA A 207 4.95 -12.71 11.49
CA ALA A 207 5.45 -13.65 10.49
C ALA A 207 5.88 -12.93 9.20
N ILE A 208 5.05 -12.01 8.69
CA ILE A 208 5.41 -11.16 7.54
C ILE A 208 6.68 -10.39 7.84
N SER A 209 6.76 -9.72 8.99
CA SER A 209 7.92 -8.92 9.40
C SER A 209 9.23 -9.71 9.47
N LYS A 210 9.14 -11.03 9.70
CA LYS A 210 10.27 -11.97 9.73
C LYS A 210 10.56 -12.64 8.38
N GLY A 211 9.91 -12.20 7.32
CA GLY A 211 10.11 -12.69 5.95
C GLY A 211 9.46 -14.04 5.69
N ALA A 212 8.28 -14.29 6.28
CA ALA A 212 7.52 -15.51 5.99
C ALA A 212 7.11 -15.59 4.51
N ASP A 213 7.19 -16.79 3.95
CA ASP A 213 6.61 -17.07 2.64
C ASP A 213 5.09 -17.23 2.76
N ILE A 214 4.36 -16.79 1.73
CA ILE A 214 2.91 -16.94 1.62
C ILE A 214 2.60 -18.04 0.61
N ILE A 215 1.96 -19.10 1.07
CA ILE A 215 1.57 -20.24 0.25
C ILE A 215 0.10 -20.12 -0.11
N THR A 216 -0.24 -20.20 -1.39
CA THR A 216 -1.64 -20.18 -1.86
C THR A 216 -2.08 -21.51 -2.46
N ASP A 217 -3.38 -21.81 -2.35
CA ASP A 217 -3.97 -23.02 -2.92
C ASP A 217 -4.14 -22.97 -4.44
N VAL A 218 -4.39 -21.77 -4.98
CA VAL A 218 -4.56 -21.54 -6.42
C VAL A 218 -3.75 -20.35 -6.93
N ARG A 219 -3.47 -20.36 -8.23
CA ARG A 219 -2.72 -19.30 -8.92
C ARG A 219 -3.43 -17.95 -8.87
N MET A 220 -4.77 -17.92 -8.86
CA MET A 220 -5.55 -16.69 -8.79
C MET A 220 -5.26 -15.89 -7.51
N ALA A 221 -5.15 -16.56 -6.36
CA ALA A 221 -4.74 -15.91 -5.12
C ALA A 221 -3.27 -15.44 -5.19
N GLU A 222 -2.40 -16.25 -5.78
CA GLU A 222 -0.97 -15.95 -5.91
C GLU A 222 -0.66 -14.68 -6.72
N VAL A 223 -1.47 -14.40 -7.76
CA VAL A 223 -1.31 -13.21 -8.60
C VAL A 223 -1.94 -11.96 -7.99
N GLY A 224 -2.93 -12.12 -7.11
CA GLY A 224 -3.60 -11.01 -6.43
C GLY A 224 -2.84 -10.47 -5.22
N ILE A 225 -1.96 -11.26 -4.62
CA ILE A 225 -1.12 -10.84 -3.49
C ILE A 225 -0.01 -9.92 -3.97
N SER A 226 0.18 -8.79 -3.29
CA SER A 226 1.22 -7.82 -3.62
C SER A 226 2.62 -8.36 -3.33
N ARG A 227 3.31 -8.81 -4.39
CA ARG A 227 4.71 -9.29 -4.32
C ARG A 227 5.67 -8.17 -3.93
N GLU A 228 5.40 -6.96 -4.41
CA GLU A 228 6.20 -5.78 -4.11
C GLU A 228 6.25 -5.54 -2.60
N ARG A 229 5.08 -5.45 -1.96
CA ARG A 229 4.93 -5.26 -0.51
C ARG A 229 5.60 -6.40 0.29
N LEU A 230 5.31 -7.65 -0.07
CA LEU A 230 5.89 -8.80 0.63
C LEU A 230 7.42 -8.88 0.48
N SER A 231 7.96 -8.51 -0.68
CA SER A 231 9.41 -8.58 -0.94
C SER A 231 10.24 -7.64 -0.07
N GLN A 232 9.65 -6.54 0.41
CA GLN A 232 10.29 -5.61 1.35
C GLN A 232 10.67 -6.30 2.67
N PHE A 233 9.93 -7.33 3.05
CA PHE A 233 10.20 -8.16 4.23
C PHE A 233 11.04 -9.41 3.91
N GLY A 234 11.38 -9.65 2.64
CA GLY A 234 12.13 -10.82 2.20
C GLY A 234 11.29 -12.09 1.99
N GLY A 235 9.97 -12.02 2.11
CA GLY A 235 9.05 -13.14 1.84
C GLY A 235 8.75 -13.31 0.35
N LYS A 236 8.27 -14.50 -0.02
CA LYS A 236 7.82 -14.83 -1.38
C LYS A 236 6.41 -15.43 -1.38
N VAL A 237 5.62 -15.09 -2.40
CA VAL A 237 4.33 -15.77 -2.66
C VAL A 237 4.57 -16.97 -3.58
N ARG A 238 4.06 -18.14 -3.21
CA ARG A 238 4.22 -19.39 -3.95
C ARG A 238 2.91 -20.15 -4.07
N CYS A 239 2.66 -20.76 -5.23
CA CYS A 239 1.60 -21.72 -5.45
C CYS A 239 2.16 -22.91 -6.23
N PHE A 240 1.89 -24.12 -5.75
CA PHE A 240 2.47 -25.34 -6.31
C PHE A 240 1.47 -26.15 -7.15
N VAL A 241 0.21 -25.72 -7.24
CA VAL A 241 -0.87 -26.49 -7.88
C VAL A 241 -0.61 -26.84 -9.36
N ALA A 242 0.21 -26.04 -10.04
CA ALA A 242 0.53 -26.18 -11.46
C ALA A 242 1.84 -26.95 -11.70
N ASP A 243 2.57 -27.34 -10.65
CA ASP A 243 3.84 -28.01 -10.80
C ASP A 243 3.66 -29.45 -11.32
N ALA A 244 4.57 -29.88 -12.20
CA ALA A 244 4.48 -31.18 -12.86
C ALA A 244 4.52 -32.35 -11.87
N ASP A 245 5.37 -32.25 -10.84
CA ASP A 245 5.49 -33.23 -9.75
C ASP A 245 4.22 -33.31 -8.89
N VAL A 246 3.58 -32.17 -8.59
CA VAL A 246 2.30 -32.11 -7.87
C VAL A 246 1.19 -32.80 -8.66
N MET A 247 1.14 -32.58 -9.98
CA MET A 247 0.15 -33.23 -10.83
C MET A 247 0.34 -34.74 -10.88
N GLN A 248 1.58 -35.21 -10.96
CA GLN A 248 1.89 -36.64 -10.94
C GLN A 248 1.51 -37.27 -9.58
N TYR A 249 1.97 -36.67 -8.48
CA TYR A 249 1.68 -37.16 -7.13
C TYR A 249 0.18 -37.19 -6.83
N ALA A 250 -0.58 -36.15 -7.22
CA ALA A 250 -2.03 -36.11 -7.04
C ALA A 250 -2.73 -37.30 -7.70
N LYS A 251 -2.28 -37.69 -8.90
CA LYS A 251 -2.82 -38.84 -9.63
C LYS A 251 -2.46 -40.17 -8.95
N GLU A 252 -1.22 -40.32 -8.50
CA GLU A 252 -0.73 -41.54 -7.85
C GLU A 252 -1.37 -41.75 -6.47
N ALA A 253 -1.53 -40.68 -5.69
CA ALA A 253 -2.09 -40.72 -4.35
C ALA A 253 -3.63 -40.65 -4.31
N GLY A 254 -4.29 -40.40 -5.45
CA GLY A 254 -5.75 -40.29 -5.53
C GLY A 254 -6.33 -39.07 -4.82
N ILE A 255 -5.58 -37.97 -4.76
CA ILE A 255 -6.00 -36.71 -4.10
C ILE A 255 -6.08 -35.56 -5.10
N THR A 256 -6.65 -34.42 -4.70
CA THR A 256 -6.73 -33.24 -5.57
C THR A 256 -5.37 -32.57 -5.74
N LYS A 257 -5.18 -31.86 -6.86
CA LYS A 257 -3.94 -31.09 -7.13
C LYS A 257 -3.67 -30.03 -6.05
N THR A 258 -4.73 -29.44 -5.50
CA THR A 258 -4.63 -28.41 -4.45
C THR A 258 -4.21 -29.02 -3.11
N ALA A 259 -4.71 -30.22 -2.77
CA ALA A 259 -4.25 -30.98 -1.61
C ALA A 259 -2.78 -31.43 -1.77
N ALA A 260 -2.41 -31.96 -2.93
CA ALA A 260 -1.03 -32.32 -3.26
C ALA A 260 -0.08 -31.11 -3.20
N GLY A 261 -0.52 -29.94 -3.68
CA GLY A 261 0.23 -28.70 -3.60
C GLY A 261 0.49 -28.25 -2.16
N MET A 262 -0.48 -28.43 -1.26
CA MET A 262 -0.29 -28.18 0.17
C MET A 262 0.74 -29.13 0.78
N ARG A 263 0.68 -30.42 0.42
CA ARG A 263 1.71 -31.38 0.85
C ARG A 263 3.10 -30.94 0.39
N LYS A 264 3.26 -30.58 -0.88
CA LYS A 264 4.55 -30.07 -1.40
C LYS A 264 5.02 -28.82 -0.66
N ALA A 265 4.11 -27.98 -0.21
CA ALA A 265 4.46 -26.78 0.54
C ALA A 265 5.10 -27.09 1.90
N PHE A 266 4.84 -28.24 2.53
CA PHE A 266 5.32 -28.58 3.88
C PHE A 266 6.23 -29.81 3.94
N GLU A 267 5.95 -30.84 3.15
CA GLU A 267 6.71 -32.09 3.09
C GLU A 267 7.89 -31.92 2.11
N CYS A 268 9.13 -32.04 2.62
CA CYS A 268 10.36 -31.93 1.82
C CYS A 268 10.57 -33.07 0.80
N GLY A 269 9.67 -34.07 0.75
CA GLY A 269 9.79 -35.28 -0.07
C GLY A 269 9.11 -35.23 -1.44
N ILE A 270 8.40 -34.16 -1.77
CA ILE A 270 7.68 -34.02 -3.07
C ILE A 270 8.48 -33.14 -4.06
N SER A 271 9.63 -32.59 -3.64
CA SER A 271 10.39 -31.60 -4.40
C SER A 271 11.76 -32.12 -4.87
N SER A 272 12.05 -31.93 -6.16
CA SER A 272 13.38 -32.09 -6.76
C SER A 272 14.30 -30.87 -6.57
N THR A 273 13.85 -29.81 -5.87
CA THR A 273 14.67 -28.63 -5.56
C THR A 273 15.30 -28.74 -4.18
N PRO A 274 16.58 -28.35 -3.99
CA PRO A 274 17.26 -28.43 -2.70
C PRO A 274 16.50 -27.67 -1.60
N ASN A 275 16.37 -28.30 -0.43
CA ASN A 275 15.76 -27.78 0.80
C ASN A 275 16.24 -26.40 1.28
N SER A 276 17.25 -25.80 0.64
CA SER A 276 17.83 -24.51 1.02
C SER A 276 16.99 -23.29 0.64
N GLU A 277 16.01 -23.42 -0.28
CA GLU A 277 15.16 -22.28 -0.70
C GLU A 277 13.84 -22.14 0.05
N LEU A 278 13.36 -23.20 0.71
CA LEU A 278 12.25 -23.12 1.66
C LEU A 278 12.84 -22.72 3.01
N ARG A 279 13.04 -21.40 3.20
CA ARG A 279 13.37 -20.83 4.51
C ARG A 279 12.42 -21.44 5.55
N THR A 280 13.00 -22.13 6.53
CA THR A 280 12.38 -22.81 7.69
C THR A 280 10.92 -23.27 7.52
N PRO A 281 10.60 -24.59 7.60
CA PRO A 281 9.23 -25.10 7.51
C PRO A 281 8.17 -24.37 8.38
N ASN A 282 8.61 -23.74 9.48
CA ASN A 282 7.79 -23.09 10.50
C ASN A 282 7.62 -21.56 10.34
N SER A 283 7.96 -20.99 9.18
CA SER A 283 7.80 -19.56 8.88
C SER A 283 6.88 -19.32 7.67
N LYS A 284 5.78 -20.06 7.56
CA LYS A 284 4.84 -19.98 6.42
C LYS A 284 3.49 -19.44 6.85
N ILE A 285 2.92 -18.56 6.04
CA ILE A 285 1.51 -18.19 6.09
C ILE A 285 0.80 -18.93 4.95
N VAL A 286 -0.33 -19.56 5.22
CA VAL A 286 -1.09 -20.27 4.19
C VAL A 286 -2.41 -19.56 3.93
N ALA A 287 -2.70 -19.27 2.66
CA ALA A 287 -3.94 -18.65 2.23
C ALA A 287 -4.69 -19.59 1.28
N VAL A 288 -5.80 -20.15 1.77
CA VAL A 288 -6.68 -21.04 1.01
C VAL A 288 -7.95 -20.29 0.66
N GLY A 289 -8.09 -19.87 -0.59
CA GLY A 289 -9.22 -19.08 -1.06
C GLY A 289 -10.23 -19.85 -1.91
N ASN A 290 -9.86 -21.00 -2.47
CA ASN A 290 -10.70 -21.69 -3.45
C ASN A 290 -11.05 -23.12 -3.07
N ALA A 291 -10.08 -23.95 -2.69
CA ALA A 291 -10.27 -25.39 -2.57
C ALA A 291 -10.45 -25.85 -1.12
N PRO A 292 -11.65 -26.29 -0.70
CA PRO A 292 -11.86 -26.91 0.62
C PRO A 292 -10.92 -28.11 0.86
N THR A 293 -10.65 -28.89 -0.18
CA THR A 293 -9.73 -30.04 -0.12
C THR A 293 -8.29 -29.64 0.24
N ALA A 294 -7.83 -28.45 -0.15
CA ALA A 294 -6.53 -27.95 0.30
C ALA A 294 -6.54 -27.60 1.79
N LEU A 295 -7.62 -26.98 2.27
CA LEU A 295 -7.75 -26.62 3.68
C LEU A 295 -7.84 -27.87 4.56
N LEU A 296 -8.67 -28.85 4.19
CA LEU A 296 -8.78 -30.13 4.88
C LEU A 296 -7.45 -30.89 4.93
N GLU A 297 -6.71 -30.90 3.82
CA GLU A 297 -5.40 -31.54 3.78
C GLU A 297 -4.39 -30.84 4.69
N LEU A 298 -4.39 -29.50 4.73
CA LEU A 298 -3.57 -28.73 5.65
C LEU A 298 -3.94 -29.03 7.11
N ILE A 299 -5.24 -29.05 7.45
CA ILE A 299 -5.74 -29.40 8.78
C ILE A 299 -5.26 -30.80 9.18
N LYS A 300 -5.35 -31.77 8.27
CA LYS A 300 -4.84 -33.13 8.49
C LYS A 300 -3.34 -33.11 8.79
N MET A 301 -2.54 -32.40 7.99
CA MET A 301 -1.10 -32.29 8.23
C MET A 301 -0.76 -31.59 9.55
N ILE A 302 -1.57 -30.61 9.99
CA ILE A 302 -1.40 -29.96 11.30
C ILE A 302 -1.70 -30.94 12.43
N LYS A 303 -2.82 -31.68 12.36
CA LYS A 303 -3.20 -32.70 13.35
C LYS A 303 -2.16 -33.83 13.42
N GLU A 304 -1.53 -34.16 12.30
CA GLU A 304 -0.43 -35.15 12.22
C GLU A 304 0.96 -34.56 12.57
N GLU A 305 1.03 -33.29 12.99
CA GLU A 305 2.26 -32.54 13.30
C GLU A 305 3.28 -32.43 12.14
N LYS A 306 2.84 -32.66 10.90
CA LYS A 306 3.64 -32.52 9.68
C LYS A 306 3.69 -31.08 9.14
N ALA A 307 2.77 -30.23 9.58
CA ALA A 307 2.71 -28.82 9.21
C ALA A 307 2.47 -27.94 10.44
N ARG A 308 3.23 -26.84 10.56
CA ARG A 308 3.03 -25.80 11.58
C ARG A 308 3.09 -24.41 10.94
N PRO A 309 2.04 -24.00 10.19
CA PRO A 309 1.95 -22.64 9.66
C PRO A 309 1.85 -21.62 10.81
N ARG A 310 2.41 -20.42 10.60
CA ARG A 310 2.29 -19.31 11.56
C ARG A 310 0.91 -18.68 11.54
N LEU A 311 0.23 -18.75 10.40
CA LEU A 311 -1.13 -18.27 10.20
C LEU A 311 -1.78 -19.05 9.07
N VAL A 312 -3.06 -19.40 9.23
CA VAL A 312 -3.91 -19.96 8.18
C VAL A 312 -5.07 -19.02 7.87
N ILE A 313 -5.10 -18.49 6.65
CA ILE A 313 -6.23 -17.75 6.10
C ILE A 313 -7.08 -18.76 5.33
N GLY A 314 -8.02 -19.39 6.02
CA GLY A 314 -8.87 -20.45 5.50
C GLY A 314 -10.22 -19.90 5.08
N VAL A 315 -10.33 -19.45 3.83
CA VAL A 315 -11.54 -18.82 3.29
C VAL A 315 -12.01 -19.45 1.97
N PRO A 316 -11.98 -20.80 1.80
CA PRO A 316 -12.50 -21.40 0.58
C PRO A 316 -13.99 -21.08 0.40
N VAL A 317 -14.35 -20.76 -0.85
CA VAL A 317 -15.74 -20.62 -1.28
C VAL A 317 -16.25 -21.96 -1.79
N GLY A 318 -17.52 -22.26 -1.52
CA GLY A 318 -18.14 -23.45 -2.11
C GLY A 318 -19.39 -23.91 -1.38
N PHE A 319 -20.13 -24.80 -2.05
CA PHE A 319 -21.32 -25.44 -1.49
C PHE A 319 -21.05 -26.83 -0.92
N VAL A 320 -19.91 -27.42 -1.28
CA VAL A 320 -19.47 -28.75 -0.84
C VAL A 320 -18.19 -28.57 -0.02
N ASP A 321 -18.17 -29.11 1.19
CA ASP A 321 -17.06 -29.15 2.16
C ASP A 321 -16.44 -27.80 2.59
N ALA A 322 -16.83 -26.67 1.99
CA ALA A 322 -16.26 -25.36 2.30
C ALA A 322 -16.57 -24.91 3.73
N GLU A 323 -17.83 -25.02 4.15
CA GLU A 323 -18.26 -24.67 5.51
C GLU A 323 -17.60 -25.59 6.54
N GLU A 324 -17.70 -26.91 6.34
CA GLU A 324 -17.10 -27.92 7.22
C GLU A 324 -15.58 -27.76 7.35
N SER A 325 -14.86 -27.55 6.25
CA SER A 325 -13.40 -27.35 6.30
C SER A 325 -12.99 -26.12 7.12
N LYS A 326 -13.79 -25.06 7.07
CA LYS A 326 -13.56 -23.85 7.86
C LYS A 326 -13.94 -24.04 9.32
N GLU A 327 -15.00 -24.77 9.62
CA GLU A 327 -15.36 -25.16 10.98
C GLU A 327 -14.28 -26.03 11.63
N GLU A 328 -13.71 -26.99 10.88
CA GLU A 328 -12.59 -27.79 11.35
C GLU A 328 -11.33 -26.96 11.60
N LEU A 329 -11.04 -25.96 10.76
CA LEU A 329 -9.95 -25.01 11.02
C LEU A 329 -10.16 -24.25 12.33
N MET A 330 -11.39 -23.76 12.56
CA MET A 330 -11.74 -22.97 13.75
C MET A 330 -11.66 -23.75 15.06
N LYS A 331 -11.56 -25.08 15.01
CA LYS A 331 -11.37 -25.95 16.18
C LYS A 331 -9.89 -26.14 16.56
N LEU A 332 -8.94 -25.74 15.70
CA LEU A 332 -7.52 -25.94 15.93
C LEU A 332 -6.91 -24.84 16.81
N ASP A 333 -5.90 -25.22 17.59
CA ASP A 333 -5.04 -24.28 18.35
C ASP A 333 -3.90 -23.74 17.47
N ILE A 334 -4.26 -23.14 16.34
CA ILE A 334 -3.35 -22.41 15.46
C ILE A 334 -3.95 -21.04 15.10
N PRO A 335 -3.12 -20.01 14.86
CA PRO A 335 -3.63 -18.72 14.40
C PRO A 335 -4.36 -18.85 13.06
N TYR A 336 -5.60 -18.35 13.01
CA TYR A 336 -6.42 -18.42 11.79
C TYR A 336 -7.25 -17.16 11.53
N ILE A 337 -7.51 -16.90 10.24
CA ILE A 337 -8.57 -16.00 9.78
C ILE A 337 -9.48 -16.78 8.84
N SER A 338 -10.79 -16.80 9.14
CA SER A 338 -11.77 -17.58 8.40
C SER A 338 -13.06 -16.79 8.19
N ILE A 339 -13.92 -17.26 7.28
CA ILE A 339 -15.27 -16.71 7.03
C ILE A 339 -16.28 -17.82 7.30
N LYS A 340 -17.22 -17.62 8.24
CA LYS A 340 -18.26 -18.62 8.52
C LYS A 340 -19.17 -18.87 7.29
N GLY A 341 -19.70 -20.08 7.15
CA GLY A 341 -20.66 -20.43 6.09
C GLY A 341 -19.99 -20.81 4.77
N LYS A 342 -20.66 -20.52 3.64
CA LYS A 342 -20.23 -20.92 2.28
C LYS A 342 -19.45 -19.84 1.52
N LYS A 343 -19.49 -18.60 2.02
CA LYS A 343 -18.80 -17.43 1.46
C LYS A 343 -17.29 -17.53 1.65
N GLY A 344 -16.54 -16.86 0.78
CA GLY A 344 -15.09 -16.94 0.73
C GLY A 344 -14.60 -16.55 -0.67
N GLY A 345 -13.43 -17.06 -1.05
CA GLY A 345 -12.90 -16.89 -2.39
C GLY A 345 -11.43 -16.49 -2.41
N SER A 346 -10.82 -16.62 -3.58
CA SER A 346 -9.45 -16.12 -3.80
C SER A 346 -9.35 -14.62 -3.57
N THR A 347 -10.38 -13.84 -3.94
CA THR A 347 -10.42 -12.39 -3.72
C THR A 347 -10.46 -12.05 -2.23
N VAL A 348 -11.21 -12.80 -1.43
CA VAL A 348 -11.29 -12.68 0.04
C VAL A 348 -9.93 -13.02 0.67
N ALA A 349 -9.30 -14.12 0.26
CA ALA A 349 -7.97 -14.50 0.74
C ALA A 349 -6.93 -13.40 0.42
N VAL A 350 -6.94 -12.89 -0.82
CA VAL A 350 -6.07 -11.81 -1.27
C VAL A 350 -6.31 -10.52 -0.49
N ALA A 351 -7.57 -10.16 -0.24
CA ALA A 351 -7.93 -8.98 0.54
C ALA A 351 -7.37 -9.03 1.97
N ILE A 352 -7.50 -10.19 2.63
CA ILE A 352 -6.95 -10.41 3.98
C ILE A 352 -5.43 -10.33 3.96
N VAL A 353 -4.77 -11.05 3.02
CA VAL A 353 -3.30 -11.03 2.93
C VAL A 353 -2.78 -9.62 2.67
N ASN A 354 -3.35 -8.89 1.71
CA ASN A 354 -2.89 -7.55 1.38
C ASN A 354 -3.16 -6.56 2.52
N ALA A 355 -4.26 -6.70 3.28
CA ALA A 355 -4.49 -5.92 4.49
C ALA A 355 -3.44 -6.20 5.57
N LEU A 356 -3.06 -7.46 5.79
CA LEU A 356 -1.98 -7.82 6.72
C LEU A 356 -0.61 -7.26 6.27
N LEU A 357 -0.33 -7.24 4.96
CA LEU A 357 0.88 -6.61 4.42
C LEU A 357 0.90 -5.11 4.70
N MET A 358 -0.23 -4.41 4.51
CA MET A 358 -0.36 -2.98 4.84
C MET A 358 -0.12 -2.72 6.33
N LEU A 359 -0.75 -3.50 7.21
CA LEU A 359 -0.56 -3.38 8.66
C LEU A 359 0.89 -3.66 9.09
N ALA A 360 1.58 -4.59 8.42
CA ALA A 360 2.99 -4.85 8.66
C ALA A 360 3.89 -3.69 8.22
N GLU A 361 3.59 -3.03 7.10
CA GLU A 361 4.31 -1.84 6.64
C GLU A 361 4.11 -0.65 7.57
N GLU A 362 2.88 -0.38 8.01
CA GLU A 362 2.60 0.68 8.99
C GLU A 362 3.41 0.47 10.26
N ARG A 363 3.54 -0.79 10.72
CA ARG A 363 4.36 -1.13 11.88
C ARG A 363 5.86 -0.93 11.67
N LEU A 364 6.37 -1.05 10.44
CA LEU A 364 7.76 -0.71 10.11
C LEU A 364 8.01 0.79 10.15
N CYS A 365 7.07 1.60 9.66
CA CYS A 365 7.20 3.07 9.62
C CYS A 365 7.16 3.73 11.02
N HIS A 366 6.61 3.04 12.01
CA HIS A 366 6.51 3.52 13.39
C HIS A 366 7.56 2.94 14.36
N ARG A 367 8.56 2.19 13.85
CA ARG A 367 9.75 1.77 14.60
C ARG A 367 10.93 2.67 14.28
#